data_AF-A0A482T3E9-F1
#
_entry.id   AF-A0A482T3E9-F1
#
_cell.length_a   1.000
_cell.length_b   1.000
_cell.length_c   1.000
_cell.angle_alpha   90.00
_cell.angle_beta   90.00
_cell.angle_gamma   90.00
#
_symmetry.space_group_name_H-M   'P 1'
#
loop_
_entity.id
_entity.type
_entity.pdbx_description
1 polymer ?
#
loop_
_entity_poly.entity_id
_entity_poly.type
_entity_poly.pdbx_seq_one_letter_code
_entity_poly.pdbx_strand_id
1 'polypeptide(L)'
;MRFPWGQGRGQQRAQSAPLGLILVLSLVIVGSGVVVSLGATALVDTEAGLDVSRAETGMTQLDSQAALVALGNADSQRVSLVGTDRSTYRIDDTAGRMTVNITNHSASPPTTVTLMDERLGAVVYENGNQEVAYQGGGVWRRSDSGSVMVSPPEFYYRDATLTLPLITVRGDRSLGSRASISKDGTTQVYPDQAAGNINPLDTGTVNITVQSEYYRSWGRYFEERTDGDAYYDHENDSVTTTLVVPTGPREVTSAVAATSAGGQITLSGSGTDPARTDSYNSSVGDYSTSRGSFGTITTAGDVYVKGNSEVDGSVRSGDRVEVKGSGVVTRDVEYSTTKHIKGTVNGDVRQISGVEGAGAIDGLVNRRVANASDTNDNGATSSISGNQLDSGDQTLGAGTYYLEDLTLSGETLTINTGGDDVTIAVRDYVYIENNGQIKVNGGGKVRLYVKGEATSASGHHFHIYRTGDVNIDNANNSKQFWVYGQSDFDAVIEGDTDTPQFEGVIYAPAGGVGASSVSLKKAELYGGLVAGSVTVDNGGLVHYDRALRNERAVPKNTNIIRLTYLHVSKNRINVTSG
;
A
#
# COMPACT_ATOMS: atom_id res chain seq x y z
N MET A 1 100.31 -7.97 -65.55
CA MET A 1 100.25 -9.44 -65.41
C MET A 1 99.21 -9.79 -64.34
N ARG A 2 98.23 -10.63 -64.71
CA ARG A 2 97.33 -11.51 -63.91
C ARG A 2 96.69 -11.02 -62.58
N PHE A 3 95.36 -10.81 -62.64
CA PHE A 3 94.33 -11.16 -61.60
C PHE A 3 94.36 -12.69 -61.30
N PRO A 4 93.82 -13.30 -60.19
CA PRO A 4 92.44 -13.11 -59.66
C PRO A 4 92.09 -13.45 -58.14
N TRP A 5 90.95 -12.89 -57.68
CA TRP A 5 89.85 -13.43 -56.82
C TRP A 5 90.02 -14.08 -55.40
N GLY A 6 89.06 -13.74 -54.50
CA GLY A 6 88.66 -14.50 -53.28
C GLY A 6 87.91 -13.66 -52.22
N GLN A 7 86.58 -13.47 -52.29
CA GLN A 7 85.51 -14.10 -51.46
C GLN A 7 85.57 -13.95 -49.92
N GLY A 8 84.51 -13.37 -49.32
CA GLY A 8 83.78 -14.03 -48.22
C GLY A 8 83.79 -13.44 -46.79
N ARG A 9 82.78 -12.59 -46.49
CA ARG A 9 81.94 -12.50 -45.25
C ARG A 9 82.55 -12.68 -43.84
N GLY A 10 82.28 -11.68 -42.98
CA GLY A 10 81.51 -11.90 -41.73
C GLY A 10 82.03 -11.29 -40.41
N GLN A 11 81.24 -10.35 -39.87
CA GLN A 11 80.89 -10.16 -38.43
C GLN A 11 81.99 -9.65 -37.46
N GLN A 12 81.76 -8.90 -36.36
CA GLN A 12 80.61 -8.22 -35.73
C GLN A 12 81.13 -7.36 -34.53
N ARG A 13 80.37 -6.30 -34.19
CA ARG A 13 79.98 -5.83 -32.83
C ARG A 13 81.06 -5.46 -31.80
N ALA A 14 81.12 -4.16 -31.47
CA ALA A 14 81.39 -3.67 -30.10
C ALA A 14 80.90 -2.21 -29.87
N GLN A 15 79.68 -1.86 -30.32
CA GLN A 15 78.95 -0.68 -29.82
C GLN A 15 77.70 -1.10 -29.02
N SER A 16 77.43 -2.41 -28.92
CA SER A 16 76.26 -2.96 -28.22
C SER A 16 76.40 -2.99 -26.70
N ALA A 17 77.61 -2.91 -26.14
CA ALA A 17 77.79 -3.01 -24.68
C ALA A 17 77.28 -1.75 -23.91
N PRO A 18 77.62 -0.50 -24.31
CA PRO A 18 77.11 0.69 -23.62
C PRO A 18 75.64 0.96 -23.96
N LEU A 19 75.25 0.77 -25.22
CA LEU A 19 73.86 0.94 -25.67
C LEU A 19 72.91 -0.09 -25.03
N GLY A 20 73.35 -1.35 -24.90
CA GLY A 20 72.60 -2.38 -24.19
C GLY A 20 72.43 -2.08 -22.69
N LEU A 21 73.49 -1.59 -22.03
CA LEU A 21 73.43 -1.16 -20.63
C LEU A 21 72.46 0.01 -20.44
N ILE A 22 72.53 1.04 -21.29
CA ILE A 22 71.64 2.21 -21.22
C ILE A 22 70.20 1.79 -21.48
N LEU A 23 69.94 0.89 -22.44
CA LEU A 23 68.60 0.36 -22.72
C LEU A 23 68.03 -0.41 -21.54
N VAL A 24 68.83 -1.28 -20.90
CA VAL A 24 68.39 -2.01 -19.71
C VAL A 24 68.14 -1.06 -18.55
N LEU A 25 69.02 -0.08 -18.31
CA LEU A 25 68.84 0.90 -17.24
C LEU A 25 67.57 1.74 -17.47
N SER A 26 67.33 2.16 -18.72
CA SER A 26 66.14 2.92 -19.11
C SER A 26 64.87 2.07 -18.95
N LEU A 27 64.91 0.80 -19.37
CA LEU A 27 63.80 -0.14 -19.20
C LEU A 27 63.50 -0.41 -17.73
N VAL A 28 64.52 -0.55 -16.89
CA VAL A 28 64.36 -0.76 -15.44
C VAL A 28 63.78 0.49 -14.77
N ILE A 29 64.24 1.69 -15.13
CA ILE A 29 63.72 2.94 -14.58
C ILE A 29 62.26 3.14 -15.00
N VAL A 30 61.95 2.91 -16.28
CA VAL A 30 60.56 3.01 -16.79
C VAL A 30 59.67 1.93 -16.15
N GLY A 31 60.14 0.68 -16.11
CA GLY A 31 59.40 -0.43 -15.49
C GLY A 31 59.16 -0.22 -13.99
N SER A 32 60.17 0.24 -13.26
CA SER A 32 60.05 0.56 -11.83
C SER A 32 59.13 1.76 -11.61
N GLY A 33 59.18 2.78 -12.48
CA GLY A 33 58.28 3.92 -12.43
C GLY A 33 56.81 3.53 -12.59
N VAL A 34 56.52 2.63 -13.54
CA VAL A 34 55.16 2.10 -13.76
C VAL A 34 54.68 1.27 -12.57
N VAL A 35 55.53 0.40 -12.01
CA VAL A 35 55.16 -0.41 -10.83
C VAL A 35 54.92 0.47 -9.61
N VAL A 36 55.75 1.49 -9.37
CA VAL A 36 55.58 2.41 -8.25
C VAL A 36 54.31 3.24 -8.42
N SER A 37 53.97 3.71 -9.63
CA SER A 37 52.74 4.49 -9.81
C SER A 37 51.48 3.64 -9.60
N LEU A 38 51.46 2.41 -10.12
CA LEU A 38 50.33 1.48 -9.95
C LEU A 38 50.22 0.97 -8.50
N GLY A 39 51.36 0.77 -7.84
CA GLY A 39 51.42 0.39 -6.42
C GLY A 39 50.93 1.51 -5.51
N ALA A 40 51.23 2.77 -5.83
CA ALA A 40 50.77 3.92 -5.08
C ALA A 40 49.24 4.09 -5.17
N THR A 41 48.64 3.93 -6.35
CA THR A 41 47.17 4.02 -6.51
C THR A 41 46.46 2.87 -5.80
N ALA A 42 46.97 1.64 -5.94
CA ALA A 42 46.38 0.48 -5.26
C ALA A 42 46.45 0.59 -3.73
N LEU A 43 47.53 1.19 -3.19
CA LEU A 43 47.68 1.43 -1.76
C LEU A 43 46.66 2.46 -1.24
N VAL A 44 46.49 3.58 -1.96
CA VAL A 44 45.51 4.62 -1.61
C VAL A 44 44.08 4.09 -1.65
N ASP A 45 43.73 3.30 -2.67
CA ASP A 45 42.40 2.69 -2.78
C ASP A 45 42.14 1.67 -1.67
N THR A 46 43.17 0.91 -1.27
CA THR A 46 43.09 -0.05 -0.15
C THR A 46 42.94 0.67 1.18
N GLU A 47 43.65 1.79 1.39
CA GLU A 47 43.58 2.59 2.61
C GLU A 47 42.18 3.21 2.77
N ALA A 48 41.61 3.79 1.70
CA ALA A 48 40.26 4.35 1.70
C ALA A 48 39.19 3.28 2.05
N GLY A 49 39.27 2.08 1.47
CA GLY A 49 38.34 0.99 1.78
C GLY A 49 38.47 0.44 3.21
N LEU A 50 39.69 0.42 3.75
CA LEU A 50 39.94 0.02 5.14
C LEU A 50 39.39 1.04 6.14
N ASP A 51 39.49 2.33 5.84
CA ASP A 51 38.98 3.38 6.72
C ASP A 51 37.45 3.37 6.80
N VAL A 52 36.75 3.13 5.70
CA VAL A 52 35.30 2.96 5.69
C VAL A 52 34.87 1.71 6.48
N SER A 53 35.56 0.58 6.30
CA SER A 53 35.28 -0.65 7.06
C SER A 53 35.50 -0.47 8.57
N ARG A 54 36.51 0.31 8.95
CA ARG A 54 36.77 0.67 10.35
C ARG A 54 35.69 1.62 10.89
N ALA A 55 35.24 2.59 10.09
CA ALA A 55 34.15 3.48 10.44
C ALA A 55 32.83 2.71 10.65
N GLU A 56 32.50 1.74 9.80
CA GLU A 56 31.35 0.84 10.00
C GLU A 56 31.42 0.12 11.34
N THR A 57 32.59 -0.43 11.69
CA THR A 57 32.80 -1.11 12.97
C THR A 57 32.65 -0.15 14.15
N GLY A 58 33.24 1.05 14.05
CA GLY A 58 33.14 2.09 15.08
C GLY A 58 31.71 2.61 15.26
N MET A 59 30.97 2.79 14.17
CA MET A 59 29.57 3.21 14.19
C MET A 59 28.64 2.12 14.72
N THR A 60 28.92 0.85 14.41
CA THR A 60 28.17 -0.29 14.99
C THR A 60 28.43 -0.40 16.50
N GLN A 61 29.65 -0.10 16.96
CA GLN A 61 29.92 -0.02 18.39
C GLN A 61 29.22 1.20 19.02
N LEU A 62 29.21 2.34 18.35
CA LEU A 62 28.48 3.54 18.79
C LEU A 62 27.00 3.24 18.92
N ASP A 63 26.40 2.56 17.95
CA ASP A 63 25.01 2.08 17.97
C ASP A 63 24.72 1.23 19.21
N SER A 64 25.52 0.18 19.43
CA SER A 64 25.36 -0.69 20.61
C SER A 64 25.46 0.08 21.94
N GLN A 65 26.40 1.04 22.06
CA GLN A 65 26.52 1.86 23.26
C GLN A 65 25.37 2.88 23.39
N ALA A 66 24.92 3.45 22.28
CA ALA A 66 23.76 4.34 22.24
C ALA A 66 22.50 3.61 22.68
N ALA A 67 22.26 2.38 22.23
CA ALA A 67 21.15 1.55 22.69
C ALA A 67 21.21 1.28 24.21
N LEU A 68 22.40 0.99 24.76
CA LEU A 68 22.58 0.81 26.22
C LEU A 68 22.27 2.07 27.03
N VAL A 69 22.53 3.27 26.49
CA VAL A 69 22.25 4.55 27.15
C VAL A 69 20.78 4.96 26.97
N ALA A 70 20.27 4.83 25.74
CA ALA A 70 18.93 5.25 25.36
C ALA A 70 17.85 4.34 25.95
N LEU A 71 18.05 3.02 25.84
CA LEU A 71 17.06 1.99 26.16
C LEU A 71 17.40 1.20 27.43
N GLY A 72 18.66 1.23 27.85
CA GLY A 72 19.15 0.56 29.06
C GLY A 72 19.20 1.47 30.29
N ASN A 73 19.98 1.01 31.29
CA ASN A 73 20.14 1.67 32.59
C ASN A 73 21.46 2.45 32.71
N ALA A 74 22.19 2.68 31.61
CA ALA A 74 23.45 3.42 31.64
C ALA A 74 23.20 4.93 31.43
N ASP A 75 23.72 5.77 32.33
CA ASP A 75 23.61 7.23 32.17
C ASP A 75 24.54 7.79 31.09
N SER A 76 25.70 7.13 30.88
CA SER A 76 26.64 7.47 29.83
C SER A 76 27.52 6.29 29.42
N GLN A 77 28.03 6.35 28.19
CA GLN A 77 29.01 5.41 27.62
C GLN A 77 30.05 6.16 26.80
N ARG A 78 31.19 5.52 26.56
CA ARG A 78 32.24 6.06 25.68
C ARG A 78 32.55 5.07 24.58
N VAL A 79 32.78 5.60 23.38
CA VAL A 79 33.18 4.81 22.21
C VAL A 79 34.45 5.40 21.61
N SER A 80 35.35 4.53 21.16
CA SER A 80 36.51 4.94 20.37
C SER A 80 36.09 5.02 18.91
N LEU A 81 36.23 6.19 18.31
CA LEU A 81 36.01 6.39 16.87
C LEU A 81 37.34 6.27 16.16
N VAL A 82 37.37 5.54 15.05
CA VAL A 82 38.60 5.35 14.28
C VAL A 82 38.76 6.49 13.30
N GLY A 83 39.78 7.32 13.51
CA GLY A 83 40.15 8.48 12.69
C GLY A 83 41.28 9.26 13.37
N THR A 84 42.25 9.75 12.60
CA THR A 84 43.43 10.47 13.12
C THR A 84 43.18 11.95 13.39
N ASP A 85 42.12 12.54 12.82
CA ASP A 85 41.85 13.98 12.88
C ASP A 85 40.47 14.30 13.50
N ARG A 86 40.38 15.46 14.17
CA ARG A 86 39.17 15.95 14.87
C ARG A 86 37.99 16.33 13.95
N SER A 87 38.13 16.14 12.63
CA SER A 87 37.17 16.61 11.62
C SER A 87 36.50 15.50 10.81
N THR A 88 36.84 14.23 11.03
CA THR A 88 36.32 13.14 10.18
C THR A 88 34.92 12.68 10.59
N TYR A 89 34.52 12.91 11.85
CA TYR A 89 33.17 12.64 12.33
C TYR A 89 32.46 13.94 12.66
N ARG A 90 31.26 14.12 12.11
CA ARG A 90 30.39 15.27 12.37
C ARG A 90 29.06 14.84 12.95
N ILE A 91 28.47 15.69 13.78
CA ILE A 91 27.08 15.54 14.19
C ILE A 91 26.24 16.52 13.39
N ASP A 92 25.20 16.00 12.75
CA ASP A 92 24.15 16.75 12.10
C ASP A 92 22.85 16.54 12.85
N ASP A 93 22.47 17.52 13.66
CA ASP A 93 21.23 17.49 14.46
C ASP A 93 19.97 17.78 13.62
N THR A 94 20.15 18.12 12.34
CA THR A 94 19.06 18.37 11.38
C THR A 94 18.80 17.19 10.45
N ALA A 95 19.70 16.19 10.43
CA ALA A 95 19.62 15.05 9.55
C ALA A 95 18.39 14.18 9.82
N GLY A 96 17.52 14.11 8.82
CA GLY A 96 16.36 13.22 8.77
C GLY A 96 15.27 13.51 9.79
N ARG A 97 14.10 12.94 9.54
CA ARG A 97 12.89 13.15 10.34
C ARG A 97 12.03 11.89 10.34
N MET A 98 11.49 11.53 11.49
CA MET A 98 10.47 10.49 11.59
C MET A 98 9.16 11.07 12.13
N THR A 99 8.08 10.75 11.43
CA THR A 99 6.71 11.12 11.82
C THR A 99 5.90 9.86 12.02
N VAL A 100 5.17 9.77 13.14
CA VAL A 100 4.20 8.72 13.43
C VAL A 100 2.84 9.36 13.59
N ASN A 101 1.94 9.04 12.68
CA ASN A 101 0.56 9.52 12.69
C ASN A 101 -0.37 8.35 12.97
N ILE A 102 -1.34 8.58 13.85
CA ILE A 102 -2.49 7.69 14.00
C ILE A 102 -3.73 8.38 13.44
N THR A 103 -4.43 7.70 12.54
CA THR A 103 -5.70 8.15 12.02
C THR A 103 -6.80 7.30 12.62
N ASN A 104 -7.65 7.91 13.44
CA ASN A 104 -8.84 7.26 13.96
C ASN A 104 -9.98 7.45 12.94
N HIS A 105 -10.40 6.34 12.33
CA HIS A 105 -11.45 6.32 11.31
C HIS A 105 -12.87 6.20 11.89
N SER A 106 -13.01 6.13 13.22
CA SER A 106 -14.30 6.02 13.91
C SER A 106 -14.85 7.37 14.39
N ALA A 107 -14.02 8.42 14.48
CA ALA A 107 -14.48 9.79 14.70
C ALA A 107 -14.93 10.40 13.37
N SER A 108 -16.00 11.21 13.33
CA SER A 108 -16.45 11.92 12.12
C SER A 108 -16.32 13.45 12.29
N PRO A 109 -15.48 14.14 11.48
CA PRO A 109 -14.54 13.63 10.46
C PRO A 109 -13.39 12.79 11.05
N PRO A 110 -12.63 12.01 10.24
CA PRO A 110 -11.55 11.20 10.77
C PRO A 110 -10.50 12.12 11.37
N THR A 111 -10.02 11.74 12.54
CA THR A 111 -9.03 12.54 13.26
C THR A 111 -7.67 11.90 13.08
N THR A 112 -6.79 12.60 12.37
CA THR A 112 -5.37 12.27 12.34
C THR A 112 -4.67 13.04 13.44
N VAL A 113 -3.99 12.30 14.31
CA VAL A 113 -3.17 12.85 15.38
C VAL A 113 -1.73 12.46 15.12
N THR A 114 -0.84 13.45 15.11
CA THR A 114 0.60 13.21 15.09
C THR A 114 1.05 12.81 16.49
N LEU A 115 1.33 11.51 16.67
CA LEU A 115 1.86 10.98 17.94
C LEU A 115 3.31 11.39 18.13
N MET A 116 4.09 11.36 17.06
CA MET A 116 5.50 11.69 17.09
C MET A 116 5.91 12.42 15.81
N ASP A 117 6.74 13.42 15.99
CA ASP A 117 7.36 14.21 14.94
C ASP A 117 8.71 14.67 15.48
N GLU A 118 9.77 13.98 15.07
CA GLU A 118 11.11 14.21 15.61
C GLU A 118 12.16 14.22 14.52
N ARG A 119 13.14 15.11 14.68
CA ARG A 119 14.39 15.03 13.93
C ARG A 119 15.20 13.84 14.45
N LEU A 120 15.75 13.06 13.53
CA LEU A 120 16.54 11.89 13.89
C LEU A 120 17.90 12.33 14.42
N GLY A 121 18.54 13.27 13.73
CA GLY A 121 19.95 13.58 13.92
C GLY A 121 20.84 12.42 13.47
N ALA A 122 22.08 12.72 13.10
CA ALA A 122 23.03 11.70 12.67
C ALA A 122 24.45 11.99 13.16
N VAL A 123 25.20 10.91 13.45
CA VAL A 123 26.66 10.96 13.48
C VAL A 123 27.16 10.46 12.14
N VAL A 124 27.89 11.29 11.40
CA VAL A 124 28.29 11.03 10.02
C VAL A 124 29.81 10.97 9.93
N TYR A 125 30.29 9.93 9.25
CA TYR A 125 31.66 9.78 8.78
C TYR A 125 31.67 9.89 7.25
N GLU A 126 32.51 10.76 6.70
CA GLU A 126 32.66 10.96 5.26
C GLU A 126 34.10 10.67 4.81
N ASN A 127 34.23 9.91 3.72
CA ASN A 127 35.50 9.66 3.04
C ASN A 127 35.28 9.59 1.52
N GLY A 128 35.57 10.69 0.82
CA GLY A 128 35.32 10.80 -0.62
C GLY A 128 33.83 10.69 -0.95
N ASN A 129 33.46 9.70 -1.77
CA ASN A 129 32.07 9.43 -2.17
C ASN A 129 31.37 8.42 -1.24
N GLN A 130 32.04 7.96 -0.19
CA GLN A 130 31.50 6.98 0.76
C GLN A 130 31.18 7.66 2.09
N GLU A 131 30.03 7.30 2.63
CA GLU A 131 29.53 7.85 3.88
C GLU A 131 29.00 6.72 4.77
N VAL A 132 29.29 6.80 6.05
CA VAL A 132 28.73 5.91 7.08
C VAL A 132 28.05 6.78 8.13
N ALA A 133 26.77 6.54 8.37
CA ALA A 133 25.99 7.33 9.31
C ALA A 133 25.25 6.47 10.32
N TYR A 134 25.32 6.87 11.59
CA TYR A 134 24.41 6.40 12.63
C TYR A 134 23.22 7.34 12.70
N GLN A 135 22.02 6.85 12.41
CA GLN A 135 20.77 7.63 12.41
C GLN A 135 19.58 6.76 12.84
N GLY A 136 18.75 7.27 13.75
CA GLY A 136 17.49 6.63 14.14
C GLY A 136 17.66 5.27 14.84
N GLY A 137 18.85 4.99 15.38
CA GLY A 137 19.20 3.69 15.97
C GLY A 137 19.75 2.67 14.99
N GLY A 138 19.94 3.01 13.70
CA GLY A 138 20.56 2.13 12.71
C GLY A 138 21.87 2.73 12.17
N VAL A 139 22.68 1.87 11.53
CA VAL A 139 23.90 2.30 10.82
C VAL A 139 23.71 2.06 9.33
N TRP A 140 23.96 3.10 8.55
CA TRP A 140 23.74 3.14 7.10
C TRP A 140 25.06 3.44 6.39
N ARG A 141 25.34 2.72 5.30
CA ARG A 141 26.40 3.08 4.37
C ARG A 141 25.78 3.63 3.09
N ARG A 142 26.30 4.75 2.60
CA ARG A 142 25.89 5.37 1.34
C ARG A 142 27.07 5.51 0.39
N SER A 143 26.77 5.32 -0.88
CA SER A 143 27.67 5.55 -2.02
C SER A 143 26.85 6.01 -3.23
N ASP A 144 27.52 6.28 -4.35
CA ASP A 144 26.88 6.69 -5.60
C ASP A 144 25.83 5.68 -6.12
N SER A 145 25.95 4.39 -5.76
CA SER A 145 25.00 3.34 -6.15
C SER A 145 23.78 3.21 -5.23
N GLY A 146 23.69 4.03 -4.19
CA GLY A 146 22.60 4.03 -3.20
C GLY A 146 23.07 3.77 -1.77
N SER A 147 22.12 3.49 -0.88
CA SER A 147 22.38 3.16 0.52
C SER A 147 22.21 1.68 0.80
N VAL A 148 22.87 1.18 1.86
CA VAL A 148 22.70 -0.15 2.42
C VAL A 148 22.70 -0.07 3.95
N MET A 149 21.95 -0.97 4.59
CA MET A 149 21.92 -1.10 6.05
C MET A 149 23.12 -1.92 6.52
N VAL A 150 23.84 -1.42 7.53
CA VAL A 150 24.98 -2.08 8.19
C VAL A 150 24.53 -2.65 9.54
N SER A 151 23.77 -1.85 10.32
CA SER A 151 23.16 -2.26 11.59
C SER A 151 21.67 -1.86 11.58
N PRO A 152 20.76 -2.75 11.98
CA PRO A 152 19.32 -2.48 11.93
C PRO A 152 18.89 -1.47 13.00
N PRO A 153 17.91 -0.59 12.70
CA PRO A 153 17.33 0.30 13.69
C PRO A 153 16.39 -0.44 14.66
N GLU A 154 16.05 0.25 15.75
CA GLU A 154 15.15 -0.28 16.76
C GLU A 154 13.69 -0.20 16.29
N PHE A 155 13.24 -1.20 15.53
CA PHE A 155 11.86 -1.39 15.08
C PHE A 155 11.49 -2.86 15.20
N TYR A 156 10.52 -3.16 16.05
CA TYR A 156 10.08 -4.53 16.28
C TYR A 156 8.61 -4.67 15.98
N TYR A 157 8.31 -5.44 14.94
CA TYR A 157 6.95 -5.84 14.63
C TYR A 157 6.79 -7.35 14.77
N ARG A 158 5.84 -7.81 15.57
CA ARG A 158 5.55 -9.23 15.75
C ARG A 158 4.15 -9.42 16.29
N ASP A 159 3.42 -10.42 15.77
CA ASP A 159 2.10 -10.83 16.29
C ASP A 159 1.15 -9.62 16.49
N ALA A 160 1.04 -8.76 15.47
CA ALA A 160 0.27 -7.52 15.46
C ALA A 160 0.66 -6.48 16.54
N THR A 161 1.87 -6.57 17.08
CA THR A 161 2.43 -5.60 18.02
C THR A 161 3.58 -4.86 17.36
N LEU A 162 3.53 -3.53 17.35
CA LEU A 162 4.65 -2.68 16.95
C LEU A 162 5.29 -2.04 18.19
N THR A 163 6.61 -2.18 18.32
CA THR A 163 7.44 -1.47 19.30
C THR A 163 8.50 -0.64 18.58
N LEU A 164 8.46 0.67 18.80
CA LEU A 164 9.31 1.67 18.16
C LEU A 164 9.94 2.59 19.22
N PRO A 165 11.10 2.21 19.80
CA PRO A 165 11.82 3.06 20.71
C PRO A 165 12.82 3.94 19.96
N LEU A 166 12.33 5.01 19.33
CA LEU A 166 13.13 5.90 18.50
C LEU A 166 14.30 6.51 19.28
N ILE A 167 15.52 6.35 18.76
CA ILE A 167 16.73 7.01 19.27
C ILE A 167 17.04 8.25 18.42
N THR A 168 17.22 9.41 19.06
CA THR A 168 17.58 10.69 18.41
C THR A 168 18.92 11.21 18.89
N VAL A 169 19.71 11.78 17.99
CA VAL A 169 21.08 12.25 18.25
C VAL A 169 21.14 13.77 18.26
N ARG A 170 21.82 14.33 19.28
CA ARG A 170 22.25 15.74 19.33
C ARG A 170 23.68 15.83 19.88
N GLY A 171 24.32 16.98 19.71
CA GLY A 171 25.57 17.29 20.42
C GLY A 171 26.56 18.13 19.63
N ASP A 172 27.86 17.91 19.86
CA ASP A 172 28.94 18.71 19.29
C ASP A 172 29.09 18.50 17.78
N ARG A 173 29.22 19.59 17.02
CA ARG A 173 29.30 19.53 15.54
C ARG A 173 30.44 18.67 14.99
N SER A 174 31.52 18.50 15.76
CA SER A 174 32.70 17.70 15.38
C SER A 174 33.12 16.80 16.51
N LEU A 175 33.46 15.54 16.20
CA LEU A 175 33.93 14.56 17.18
C LEU A 175 35.40 14.20 16.92
N GLY A 176 36.16 14.04 18.00
CA GLY A 176 37.51 13.48 17.96
C GLY A 176 37.52 11.95 17.85
N SER A 177 38.66 11.34 18.15
CA SER A 177 38.83 9.87 18.19
C SER A 177 38.08 9.17 19.33
N ARG A 178 37.37 9.92 20.15
CA ARG A 178 36.52 9.40 21.23
C ARG A 178 35.24 10.22 21.31
N ALA A 179 34.11 9.53 21.41
CA ALA A 179 32.82 10.14 21.66
C ALA A 179 32.28 9.69 23.02
N SER A 180 31.69 10.63 23.75
CA SER A 180 30.94 10.40 24.97
C SER A 180 29.46 10.52 24.67
N ILE A 181 28.70 9.46 24.98
CA ILE A 181 27.26 9.36 24.77
C ILE A 181 26.61 9.48 26.15
N SER A 182 25.67 10.40 26.34
CA SER A 182 24.90 10.53 27.57
C SER A 182 23.42 10.60 27.29
N LYS A 183 22.61 10.13 28.25
CA LYS A 183 21.15 10.20 28.15
C LYS A 183 20.68 11.66 28.24
N ASP A 184 19.78 12.06 27.34
CA ASP A 184 19.18 13.40 27.29
C ASP A 184 17.63 13.32 27.28
N GLY A 185 17.12 12.35 28.06
CA GLY A 185 15.70 12.16 28.31
C GLY A 185 15.06 11.00 27.53
N THR A 186 14.01 10.46 28.14
CA THR A 186 13.14 9.44 27.56
C THR A 186 11.69 9.90 27.75
N THR A 187 10.90 9.85 26.69
CA THR A 187 9.47 10.17 26.72
C THR A 187 8.70 9.01 26.12
N GLN A 188 7.81 8.42 26.90
CA GLN A 188 6.81 7.48 26.38
C GLN A 188 5.77 8.27 25.59
N VAL A 189 5.55 7.88 24.34
CA VAL A 189 4.59 8.52 23.43
C VAL A 189 3.30 7.70 23.35
N TYR A 190 3.42 6.37 23.33
CA TYR A 190 2.29 5.46 23.29
C TYR A 190 2.63 4.14 24.00
N PRO A 191 1.74 3.58 24.84
CA PRO A 191 0.47 4.16 25.29
C PRO A 191 0.69 5.34 26.25
N ASP A 192 -0.28 6.24 26.30
CA ASP A 192 -0.37 7.35 27.26
C ASP A 192 -1.83 7.51 27.73
N GLN A 193 -2.13 6.99 28.93
CA GLN A 193 -3.47 7.03 29.51
C GLN A 193 -3.97 8.47 29.74
N ALA A 194 -3.09 9.41 30.06
CA ALA A 194 -3.50 10.80 30.30
C ALA A 194 -3.95 11.47 29.00
N ALA A 195 -3.38 11.06 27.86
CA ALA A 195 -3.79 11.50 26.52
C ALA A 195 -4.91 10.64 25.89
N GLY A 196 -5.44 9.63 26.59
CA GLY A 196 -6.44 8.70 26.05
C GLY A 196 -5.90 7.69 25.04
N ASN A 197 -4.57 7.58 24.93
CA ASN A 197 -3.86 6.68 24.02
C ASN A 197 -3.65 5.31 24.69
N ILE A 198 -4.60 4.40 24.56
CA ILE A 198 -4.59 3.10 25.25
C ILE A 198 -4.45 1.93 24.27
N ASN A 199 -3.81 0.86 24.73
CA ASN A 199 -3.81 -0.42 24.06
C ASN A 199 -4.89 -1.36 24.66
N PRO A 200 -5.41 -2.33 23.88
CA PRO A 200 -5.22 -2.49 22.43
C PRO A 200 -5.86 -1.35 21.64
N LEU A 201 -5.41 -1.15 20.41
CA LEU A 201 -6.01 -0.20 19.48
C LEU A 201 -7.38 -0.73 19.03
N ASP A 202 -8.42 0.11 19.12
CA ASP A 202 -9.79 -0.27 18.76
C ASP A 202 -10.07 -0.14 17.26
N THR A 203 -9.41 0.79 16.57
CA THR A 203 -9.59 1.11 15.16
C THR A 203 -8.48 2.06 14.69
N GLY A 204 -8.26 2.16 13.38
CA GLY A 204 -7.41 3.18 12.79
C GLY A 204 -6.26 2.67 11.93
N THR A 205 -5.51 3.63 11.40
CA THR A 205 -4.30 3.41 10.61
C THR A 205 -3.13 4.11 11.29
N VAL A 206 -1.99 3.43 11.38
CA VAL A 206 -0.72 3.99 11.86
C VAL A 206 0.24 4.12 10.70
N ASN A 207 0.61 5.35 10.37
CA ASN A 207 1.60 5.67 9.34
C ASN A 207 2.91 6.09 9.99
N ILE A 208 4.00 5.45 9.58
CA ILE A 208 5.37 5.78 10.01
C ILE A 208 6.12 6.24 8.78
N THR A 209 6.42 7.52 8.74
CA THR A 209 7.13 8.16 7.63
C THR A 209 8.53 8.55 8.07
N VAL A 210 9.54 8.14 7.31
CA VAL A 210 10.94 8.52 7.49
C VAL A 210 11.39 9.32 6.29
N GLN A 211 11.75 10.58 6.52
CA GLN A 211 12.46 11.41 5.54
C GLN A 211 13.96 11.34 5.86
N SER A 212 14.77 10.88 4.91
CA SER A 212 16.21 10.65 5.12
C SER A 212 16.93 10.38 3.81
N GLU A 213 18.21 10.75 3.70
CA GLU A 213 19.06 10.34 2.57
C GLU A 213 19.19 8.80 2.44
N TYR A 214 18.85 8.06 3.51
CA TYR A 214 18.87 6.60 3.54
C TYR A 214 17.47 5.98 3.36
N TYR A 215 16.45 6.73 2.93
CA TYR A 215 15.05 6.27 2.88
C TYR A 215 14.85 4.95 2.12
N ARG A 216 15.61 4.71 1.05
CA ARG A 216 15.56 3.44 0.29
C ARG A 216 15.92 2.23 1.16
N SER A 217 16.89 2.38 2.06
CA SER A 217 17.28 1.31 2.99
C SER A 217 16.34 1.19 4.17
N TRP A 218 15.79 2.30 4.66
CA TRP A 218 14.69 2.29 5.64
C TRP A 218 13.47 1.52 5.11
N GLY A 219 13.10 1.75 3.85
CA GLY A 219 11.98 1.08 3.20
C GLY A 219 12.16 -0.43 3.10
N ARG A 220 13.29 -0.89 2.55
CA ARG A 220 13.62 -2.32 2.50
C ARG A 220 13.60 -2.97 3.87
N TYR A 221 14.10 -2.28 4.89
CA TYR A 221 14.05 -2.78 6.25
C TYR A 221 12.62 -2.87 6.81
N PHE A 222 11.76 -1.87 6.55
CA PHE A 222 10.34 -1.97 6.93
C PHE A 222 9.65 -3.15 6.23
N GLU A 223 9.95 -3.37 4.95
CA GLU A 223 9.41 -4.49 4.17
C GLU A 223 9.82 -5.83 4.76
N GLU A 224 11.10 -6.02 5.03
CA GLU A 224 11.65 -7.22 5.66
C GLU A 224 11.06 -7.47 7.05
N ARG A 225 10.78 -6.41 7.81
CA ARG A 225 10.42 -6.52 9.24
C ARG A 225 8.91 -6.65 9.48
N THR A 226 8.10 -6.14 8.57
CA THR A 226 6.63 -6.13 8.68
C THR A 226 5.92 -7.13 7.78
N ASP A 227 6.67 -7.83 6.91
CA ASP A 227 6.13 -8.62 5.80
C ASP A 227 5.16 -7.79 4.94
N GLY A 228 5.37 -6.48 4.77
CA GLY A 228 4.46 -5.60 4.03
C GLY A 228 5.16 -4.48 3.27
N ASP A 229 4.54 -4.00 2.19
CA ASP A 229 5.19 -3.02 1.30
C ASP A 229 5.34 -1.64 1.94
N ALA A 230 6.40 -0.91 1.56
CA ALA A 230 6.58 0.50 1.91
C ALA A 230 6.30 1.41 0.71
N TYR A 231 5.74 2.60 0.96
CA TYR A 231 5.55 3.64 -0.05
C TYR A 231 6.78 4.55 -0.11
N TYR A 232 7.40 4.68 -1.29
CA TYR A 232 8.57 5.53 -1.50
C TYR A 232 8.16 6.83 -2.19
N ASP A 233 8.50 7.96 -1.59
CA ASP A 233 8.40 9.27 -2.19
C ASP A 233 9.83 9.72 -2.55
N HIS A 234 10.18 9.54 -3.81
CA HIS A 234 11.51 9.86 -4.33
C HIS A 234 11.75 11.37 -4.46
N GLU A 235 10.70 12.20 -4.53
CA GLU A 235 10.83 13.66 -4.64
C GLU A 235 11.18 14.29 -3.29
N ASN A 236 10.68 13.70 -2.19
CA ASN A 236 10.90 14.18 -0.83
C ASN A 236 11.94 13.35 -0.05
N ASP A 237 12.61 12.38 -0.69
CA ASP A 237 13.52 11.42 -0.07
C ASP A 237 12.92 10.78 1.18
N SER A 238 11.70 10.27 1.06
CA SER A 238 10.96 9.70 2.19
C SER A 238 10.35 8.33 1.90
N VAL A 239 10.10 7.58 2.96
CA VAL A 239 9.45 6.28 2.90
C VAL A 239 8.41 6.16 4.00
N THR A 240 7.27 5.55 3.69
CA THR A 240 6.16 5.36 4.62
C THR A 240 5.78 3.89 4.71
N THR A 241 5.71 3.34 5.92
CA THR A 241 5.04 2.06 6.19
C THR A 241 3.70 2.29 6.90
N THR A 242 2.69 1.54 6.50
CA THR A 242 1.30 1.70 6.97
C THR A 242 0.81 0.42 7.63
N LEU A 243 0.51 0.51 8.92
CA LEU A 243 -0.08 -0.56 9.71
C LEU A 243 -1.57 -0.27 9.96
N VAL A 244 -2.42 -1.26 9.76
CA VAL A 244 -3.87 -1.11 9.88
C VAL A 244 -4.38 -1.95 11.03
N VAL A 245 -5.19 -1.34 11.89
CA VAL A 245 -5.92 -2.06 12.94
C VAL A 245 -7.07 -2.82 12.27
N PRO A 246 -7.02 -4.16 12.17
CA PRO A 246 -8.03 -4.89 11.43
C PRO A 246 -9.34 -4.92 12.20
N THR A 247 -10.41 -4.40 11.61
CA THR A 247 -11.78 -4.65 12.09
C THR A 247 -12.29 -5.96 11.49
N GLY A 248 -12.23 -7.03 12.29
CA GLY A 248 -12.89 -8.32 12.04
C GLY A 248 -12.52 -9.12 10.77
N PRO A 249 -13.06 -10.34 10.62
CA PRO A 249 -13.02 -11.08 9.35
C PRO A 249 -13.89 -10.38 8.29
N ARG A 250 -13.26 -9.90 7.21
CA ARG A 250 -13.89 -9.19 6.08
C ARG A 250 -14.51 -10.18 5.08
N GLU A 251 -15.60 -10.84 5.47
CA GLU A 251 -16.42 -11.69 4.59
C GLU A 251 -17.64 -10.89 4.07
N VAL A 252 -18.05 -11.13 2.82
CA VAL A 252 -19.28 -10.52 2.27
C VAL A 252 -20.45 -11.41 2.64
N THR A 253 -21.02 -11.21 3.83
CA THR A 253 -22.07 -12.09 4.39
C THR A 253 -23.50 -11.69 4.04
N SER A 254 -23.67 -10.52 3.42
CA SER A 254 -24.96 -9.86 3.18
C SER A 254 -25.02 -9.32 1.73
N ALA A 255 -26.25 -9.21 1.21
CA ALA A 255 -26.55 -8.69 -0.13
C ALA A 255 -26.05 -7.25 -0.30
N VAL A 256 -26.32 -6.44 0.72
CA VAL A 256 -25.94 -5.04 0.81
C VAL A 256 -25.35 -4.82 2.20
N ALA A 257 -24.13 -4.30 2.25
CA ALA A 257 -23.48 -3.86 3.48
C ALA A 257 -23.15 -2.36 3.41
N ALA A 258 -23.83 -1.53 4.21
CA ALA A 258 -23.46 -0.13 4.39
C ALA A 258 -22.64 0.04 5.68
N THR A 259 -21.39 0.45 5.51
CA THR A 259 -20.32 0.24 6.50
C THR A 259 -20.04 1.45 7.37
N SER A 260 -20.58 2.62 7.00
CA SER A 260 -20.48 3.84 7.78
C SER A 260 -21.63 3.94 8.77
N ALA A 261 -21.33 4.36 10.01
CA ALA A 261 -22.35 4.63 11.03
C ALA A 261 -23.23 5.85 10.65
N GLY A 262 -22.72 6.76 9.83
CA GLY A 262 -23.52 7.86 9.24
C GLY A 262 -24.14 7.52 7.88
N GLY A 263 -23.90 6.30 7.38
CA GLY A 263 -24.44 5.84 6.11
C GLY A 263 -25.85 5.28 6.23
N GLN A 264 -26.48 5.02 5.08
CA GLN A 264 -27.82 4.40 5.05
C GLN A 264 -27.98 3.42 3.89
N ILE A 265 -28.86 2.45 4.08
CA ILE A 265 -29.42 1.61 3.01
C ILE A 265 -30.85 2.07 2.75
N THR A 266 -31.16 2.42 1.51
CA THR A 266 -32.50 2.83 1.09
C THR A 266 -33.01 1.98 -0.07
N LEU A 267 -34.15 1.31 0.12
CA LEU A 267 -34.92 0.66 -0.94
C LEU A 267 -36.19 1.47 -1.19
N SER A 268 -36.39 1.89 -2.45
CA SER A 268 -37.47 2.81 -2.85
C SER A 268 -38.06 2.44 -4.21
N GLY A 269 -38.93 1.43 -4.26
CA GLY A 269 -39.67 1.12 -5.49
C GLY A 269 -40.93 1.96 -5.64
N SER A 270 -41.39 2.16 -6.88
CA SER A 270 -42.65 2.85 -7.16
C SER A 270 -43.38 2.25 -8.36
N GLY A 271 -44.71 2.33 -8.35
CA GLY A 271 -45.54 1.81 -9.44
C GLY A 271 -45.22 0.35 -9.77
N THR A 272 -44.91 0.09 -11.04
CA THR A 272 -44.51 -1.22 -11.58
C THR A 272 -43.04 -1.57 -11.39
N ASP A 273 -42.24 -0.65 -10.86
CA ASP A 273 -40.77 -0.75 -10.80
C ASP A 273 -40.37 -1.01 -9.34
N PRO A 274 -40.32 -2.29 -8.90
CA PRO A 274 -39.98 -2.60 -7.51
C PRO A 274 -38.51 -2.33 -7.22
N ALA A 275 -38.17 -2.10 -5.95
CA ALA A 275 -36.78 -2.20 -5.48
C ALA A 275 -36.64 -3.42 -4.59
N ARG A 276 -35.77 -4.37 -4.96
CA ARG A 276 -35.73 -5.70 -4.33
C ARG A 276 -34.34 -6.21 -4.03
N THR A 277 -34.20 -6.93 -2.92
CA THR A 277 -33.05 -7.79 -2.65
C THR A 277 -33.50 -9.24 -2.49
N ASP A 278 -32.80 -10.18 -3.13
CA ASP A 278 -32.95 -11.62 -2.92
C ASP A 278 -31.58 -12.31 -2.98
N SER A 279 -31.51 -13.62 -3.25
CA SER A 279 -30.24 -14.33 -3.33
C SER A 279 -30.23 -15.48 -4.33
N TYR A 280 -29.04 -15.96 -4.67
CA TYR A 280 -28.79 -17.23 -5.33
C TYR A 280 -27.50 -17.87 -4.77
N ASN A 281 -26.97 -18.92 -5.39
CA ASN A 281 -25.68 -19.51 -5.02
C ASN A 281 -24.94 -20.01 -6.26
N SER A 282 -23.96 -19.24 -6.72
CA SER A 282 -23.16 -19.57 -7.92
C SER A 282 -22.36 -20.86 -7.81
N SER A 283 -22.12 -21.36 -6.59
CA SER A 283 -21.47 -22.66 -6.39
C SER A 283 -22.41 -23.84 -6.60
N VAL A 284 -23.72 -23.59 -6.79
CA VAL A 284 -24.74 -24.58 -7.14
C VAL A 284 -25.15 -24.44 -8.61
N GLY A 285 -25.30 -23.21 -9.10
CA GLY A 285 -25.64 -22.91 -10.50
C GLY A 285 -26.00 -21.42 -10.68
N ASP A 286 -26.42 -21.05 -11.89
CA ASP A 286 -26.85 -19.69 -12.21
C ASP A 286 -28.04 -19.21 -11.35
N TYR A 287 -28.39 -17.94 -11.48
CA TYR A 287 -29.50 -17.35 -10.74
C TYR A 287 -30.82 -18.10 -10.97
N SER A 288 -31.13 -18.43 -12.23
CA SER A 288 -32.39 -19.11 -12.59
C SER A 288 -32.55 -20.46 -11.90
N THR A 289 -31.43 -21.14 -11.65
CA THR A 289 -31.34 -22.47 -11.06
C THR A 289 -31.28 -22.43 -9.53
N SER A 290 -30.61 -21.43 -8.95
CA SER A 290 -30.23 -21.44 -7.52
C SER A 290 -30.84 -20.32 -6.67
N ARG A 291 -31.75 -19.51 -7.24
CA ARG A 291 -32.45 -18.43 -6.55
C ARG A 291 -33.12 -18.87 -5.24
N GLY A 292 -33.16 -17.98 -4.28
CA GLY A 292 -33.79 -18.19 -2.98
C GLY A 292 -33.83 -16.93 -2.12
N SER A 293 -34.38 -17.08 -0.93
CA SER A 293 -34.85 -15.95 -0.10
C SER A 293 -33.85 -15.45 0.94
N PHE A 294 -32.58 -15.24 0.60
CA PHE A 294 -31.54 -14.82 1.56
C PHE A 294 -30.86 -13.49 1.17
N GLY A 295 -31.61 -12.55 0.61
CA GLY A 295 -31.16 -11.18 0.26
C GLY A 295 -31.05 -10.26 1.48
N THR A 296 -30.39 -10.73 2.55
CA THR A 296 -30.25 -9.99 3.82
C THR A 296 -29.44 -8.72 3.62
N ILE A 297 -29.91 -7.61 4.19
CA ILE A 297 -29.19 -6.33 4.21
C ILE A 297 -28.66 -6.02 5.61
N THR A 298 -27.47 -5.44 5.69
CA THR A 298 -26.79 -5.15 6.96
C THR A 298 -26.13 -3.78 6.91
N THR A 299 -26.25 -2.98 7.96
CA THR A 299 -25.57 -1.68 8.01
C THR A 299 -25.22 -1.26 9.42
N ALA A 300 -24.14 -0.49 9.57
CA ALA A 300 -23.81 0.23 10.80
C ALA A 300 -24.75 1.42 11.06
N GLY A 301 -25.37 1.99 10.01
CA GLY A 301 -26.28 3.14 10.09
C GLY A 301 -27.75 2.76 9.84
N ASP A 302 -28.45 3.60 9.09
CA ASP A 302 -29.90 3.52 8.94
C ASP A 302 -30.37 2.58 7.81
N VAL A 303 -31.56 2.02 7.96
CA VAL A 303 -32.27 1.29 6.90
C VAL A 303 -33.65 1.87 6.65
N TYR A 304 -33.94 2.17 5.38
CA TYR A 304 -35.23 2.62 4.90
C TYR A 304 -35.75 1.65 3.82
N VAL A 305 -36.87 0.97 4.09
CA VAL A 305 -37.60 0.15 3.11
C VAL A 305 -38.96 0.82 2.88
N LYS A 306 -39.15 1.45 1.71
CA LYS A 306 -40.34 2.26 1.42
C LYS A 306 -40.87 2.01 0.01
N GLY A 307 -42.15 2.33 -0.20
CA GLY A 307 -42.78 2.19 -1.51
C GLY A 307 -43.00 0.72 -1.89
N ASN A 308 -42.92 0.40 -3.18
CA ASN A 308 -43.00 -0.97 -3.70
C ASN A 308 -41.64 -1.67 -3.53
N SER A 309 -41.25 -1.99 -2.30
CA SER A 309 -39.92 -2.55 -2.00
C SER A 309 -39.99 -3.81 -1.18
N GLU A 310 -39.09 -4.75 -1.47
CA GLU A 310 -39.02 -6.05 -0.80
C GLU A 310 -37.58 -6.41 -0.46
N VAL A 311 -37.31 -6.65 0.81
CA VAL A 311 -36.11 -7.37 1.27
C VAL A 311 -36.50 -8.83 1.45
N ASP A 312 -36.15 -9.70 0.49
CA ASP A 312 -36.36 -11.14 0.61
C ASP A 312 -35.25 -11.77 1.49
N GLY A 313 -35.25 -11.39 2.76
CA GLY A 313 -34.24 -11.71 3.75
C GLY A 313 -34.48 -10.98 5.07
N SER A 314 -33.44 -10.92 5.90
CA SER A 314 -33.47 -10.14 7.15
C SER A 314 -32.91 -8.74 6.95
N VAL A 315 -33.25 -7.83 7.86
CA VAL A 315 -32.64 -6.50 7.98
C VAL A 315 -31.89 -6.43 9.30
N ARG A 316 -30.64 -5.97 9.27
CA ARG A 316 -29.84 -5.72 10.47
C ARG A 316 -29.20 -4.34 10.43
N SER A 317 -29.62 -3.44 11.31
CA SER A 317 -29.17 -2.05 11.37
C SER A 317 -28.51 -1.74 12.71
N GLY A 318 -27.38 -1.04 12.64
CA GLY A 318 -26.67 -0.49 13.79
C GLY A 318 -27.30 0.80 14.34
N ASP A 319 -28.32 1.35 13.67
CA ASP A 319 -29.04 2.54 14.09
C ASP A 319 -30.57 2.37 13.90
N ARG A 320 -31.21 3.15 13.03
CA ARG A 320 -32.66 3.13 12.80
C ARG A 320 -33.07 2.14 11.72
N VAL A 321 -34.24 1.52 11.91
CA VAL A 321 -34.97 0.85 10.81
C VAL A 321 -36.35 1.47 10.60
N GLU A 322 -36.65 1.83 9.35
CA GLU A 322 -37.96 2.28 8.91
C GLU A 322 -38.48 1.42 7.75
N VAL A 323 -39.63 0.76 7.96
CA VAL A 323 -40.34 0.00 6.94
C VAL A 323 -41.73 0.61 6.78
N LYS A 324 -42.06 1.20 5.62
CA LYS A 324 -43.34 1.91 5.43
C LYS A 324 -43.94 1.74 4.03
N GLY A 325 -45.19 2.18 3.87
CA GLY A 325 -45.94 2.01 2.63
C GLY A 325 -46.16 0.53 2.35
N SER A 326 -45.90 0.11 1.11
CA SER A 326 -45.96 -1.30 0.70
C SER A 326 -44.64 -2.05 0.93
N GLY A 327 -43.71 -1.50 1.72
CA GLY A 327 -42.42 -2.12 2.01
C GLY A 327 -42.58 -3.45 2.76
N VAL A 328 -41.82 -4.46 2.34
CA VAL A 328 -41.85 -5.82 2.90
C VAL A 328 -40.45 -6.27 3.31
N VAL A 329 -40.34 -6.87 4.50
CA VAL A 329 -39.18 -7.66 4.94
C VAL A 329 -39.66 -9.08 5.22
N THR A 330 -39.14 -10.07 4.49
CA THR A 330 -39.66 -11.44 4.56
C THR A 330 -39.17 -12.23 5.77
N ARG A 331 -38.18 -11.72 6.52
CA ARG A 331 -37.67 -12.30 7.78
C ARG A 331 -37.49 -11.26 8.88
N ASP A 332 -36.47 -11.43 9.71
CA ASP A 332 -36.24 -10.67 10.93
C ASP A 332 -35.77 -9.24 10.66
N VAL A 333 -36.09 -8.34 11.58
CA VAL A 333 -35.59 -6.96 11.63
C VAL A 333 -34.86 -6.74 12.97
N GLU A 334 -33.57 -6.44 12.88
CA GLU A 334 -32.72 -6.04 14.00
C GLU A 334 -32.34 -4.56 13.89
N TYR A 335 -32.47 -3.79 14.98
CA TYR A 335 -32.16 -2.34 15.02
C TYR A 335 -31.48 -1.98 16.35
N SER A 336 -30.75 -0.87 16.44
CA SER A 336 -30.09 -0.46 17.70
C SER A 336 -30.77 0.70 18.43
N THR A 337 -31.25 1.71 17.70
CA THR A 337 -31.83 2.92 18.31
C THR A 337 -33.36 2.95 18.21
N THR A 338 -33.88 3.16 17.00
CA THR A 338 -35.30 3.45 16.75
C THR A 338 -35.85 2.54 15.66
N LYS A 339 -37.11 2.13 15.83
CA LYS A 339 -37.86 1.39 14.81
C LYS A 339 -39.13 2.14 14.42
N HIS A 340 -39.42 2.17 13.12
CA HIS A 340 -40.68 2.66 12.57
C HIS A 340 -41.23 1.67 11.54
N ILE A 341 -42.05 0.72 12.01
CA ILE A 341 -42.63 -0.33 11.16
C ILE A 341 -44.11 -0.04 10.91
N LYS A 342 -44.43 0.34 9.67
CA LYS A 342 -45.76 0.55 9.11
C LYS A 342 -46.04 -0.31 7.88
N GLY A 343 -45.00 -0.87 7.25
CA GLY A 343 -45.10 -1.92 6.25
C GLY A 343 -45.13 -3.32 6.88
N THR A 344 -44.77 -4.34 6.09
CA THR A 344 -44.86 -5.75 6.49
C THR A 344 -43.51 -6.30 6.93
N VAL A 345 -43.47 -6.99 8.06
CA VAL A 345 -42.34 -7.79 8.52
C VAL A 345 -42.86 -9.17 8.92
N ASN A 346 -42.35 -10.22 8.28
CA ASN A 346 -42.84 -11.60 8.51
C ASN A 346 -42.08 -12.33 9.63
N GLY A 347 -40.88 -11.87 10.01
CA GLY A 347 -40.07 -12.41 11.11
C GLY A 347 -40.13 -11.58 12.39
N ASP A 348 -39.16 -11.81 13.28
CA ASP A 348 -39.09 -11.14 14.57
C ASP A 348 -38.49 -9.72 14.45
N VAL A 349 -38.98 -8.79 15.28
CA VAL A 349 -38.44 -7.43 15.37
C VAL A 349 -37.78 -7.22 16.73
N ARG A 350 -36.45 -7.16 16.79
CA ARG A 350 -35.69 -7.06 18.06
C ARG A 350 -34.60 -5.99 18.04
N GLN A 351 -34.31 -5.48 19.23
CA GLN A 351 -33.23 -4.52 19.44
C GLN A 351 -31.90 -5.23 19.65
N ILE A 352 -30.82 -4.71 19.08
CA ILE A 352 -29.44 -5.18 19.22
C ILE A 352 -28.55 -4.05 19.74
N SER A 353 -27.33 -4.37 20.19
CA SER A 353 -26.39 -3.37 20.70
C SER A 353 -25.75 -2.50 19.61
N GLY A 354 -25.79 -2.95 18.35
CA GLY A 354 -25.17 -2.28 17.22
C GLY A 354 -24.71 -3.28 16.15
N VAL A 355 -24.18 -2.74 15.06
CA VAL A 355 -23.58 -3.49 13.95
C VAL A 355 -22.21 -2.88 13.69
N GLU A 356 -21.19 -3.72 13.59
CA GLU A 356 -19.83 -3.26 13.31
C GLU A 356 -19.72 -2.79 11.85
N GLY A 357 -19.12 -1.60 11.65
CA GLY A 357 -18.77 -1.10 10.32
C GLY A 357 -17.52 -1.78 9.76
N ALA A 358 -17.27 -1.61 8.46
CA ALA A 358 -16.02 -2.03 7.84
C ALA A 358 -15.11 -0.81 7.62
N GLY A 359 -13.84 -0.91 8.00
CA GLY A 359 -12.85 0.13 7.73
C GLY A 359 -12.62 0.35 6.23
N ALA A 360 -12.32 1.59 5.86
CA ALA A 360 -11.99 1.97 4.50
C ALA A 360 -10.77 1.19 3.96
N ILE A 361 -10.70 1.08 2.64
CA ILE A 361 -9.61 0.40 1.93
C ILE A 361 -8.77 1.33 1.06
N ASP A 362 -8.79 2.63 1.34
CA ASP A 362 -8.11 3.67 0.56
C ASP A 362 -6.63 3.33 0.34
N GLY A 363 -5.93 2.90 1.41
CA GLY A 363 -4.53 2.48 1.31
C GLY A 363 -4.30 1.27 0.41
N LEU A 364 -5.27 0.36 0.28
CA LEU A 364 -5.19 -0.76 -0.65
C LEU A 364 -5.37 -0.27 -2.09
N VAL A 365 -6.41 0.52 -2.35
CA VAL A 365 -6.72 1.04 -3.70
C VAL A 365 -5.56 1.92 -4.19
N ASN A 366 -5.12 2.89 -3.38
CA ASN A 366 -4.00 3.77 -3.71
C ASN A 366 -2.71 3.00 -3.99
N ARG A 367 -2.39 1.99 -3.17
CA ARG A 367 -1.19 1.15 -3.39
C ARG A 367 -1.28 0.34 -4.67
N ARG A 368 -2.42 -0.30 -4.94
CA ARG A 368 -2.59 -1.13 -6.14
C ARG A 368 -2.51 -0.28 -7.40
N VAL A 369 -3.07 0.93 -7.37
CA VAL A 369 -3.04 1.87 -8.49
C VAL A 369 -1.64 2.44 -8.70
N ALA A 370 -0.94 2.86 -7.64
CA ALA A 370 0.44 3.33 -7.72
C ALA A 370 1.41 2.25 -8.23
N ASN A 371 1.31 1.01 -7.70
CA ASN A 371 2.15 -0.08 -8.17
C ASN A 371 1.91 -0.39 -9.66
N ALA A 372 0.64 -0.35 -10.09
CA ALA A 372 0.29 -0.56 -11.50
C ALA A 372 0.74 0.63 -12.38
N SER A 373 0.75 1.88 -11.90
CA SER A 373 1.29 2.99 -12.68
C SER A 373 2.79 2.86 -12.90
N ASP A 374 3.52 2.29 -11.94
CA ASP A 374 4.97 2.13 -12.00
C ASP A 374 5.40 0.88 -12.77
N THR A 375 4.69 -0.24 -12.59
CA THR A 375 5.00 -1.52 -13.23
C THR A 375 3.71 -2.24 -13.63
N ASN A 376 3.52 -2.39 -14.94
CA ASN A 376 2.36 -3.04 -15.55
C ASN A 376 2.73 -3.75 -16.85
N ASP A 377 1.76 -4.48 -17.38
CA ASP A 377 1.82 -5.26 -18.60
C ASP A 377 1.23 -4.51 -19.82
N ASN A 378 1.00 -3.19 -19.74
CA ASN A 378 0.44 -2.42 -20.86
C ASN A 378 1.29 -2.58 -22.12
N GLY A 379 2.62 -2.53 -21.98
CA GLY A 379 3.56 -2.71 -23.11
C GLY A 379 3.63 -4.14 -23.68
N ALA A 380 2.99 -5.12 -23.02
CA ALA A 380 2.93 -6.51 -23.48
C ALA A 380 1.65 -6.82 -24.28
N THR A 381 0.75 -5.85 -24.44
CA THR A 381 -0.49 -6.00 -25.22
C THR A 381 -0.64 -4.87 -26.25
N SER A 382 -1.36 -5.14 -27.33
CA SER A 382 -1.77 -4.12 -28.30
C SER A 382 -3.15 -3.54 -28.00
N SER A 383 -3.77 -3.91 -26.88
CA SER A 383 -5.07 -3.37 -26.46
C SER A 383 -4.98 -2.06 -25.67
N ILE A 384 -3.76 -1.66 -25.29
CA ILE A 384 -3.52 -0.45 -24.51
C ILE A 384 -2.40 0.32 -25.19
N SER A 385 -2.66 1.60 -25.49
CA SER A 385 -1.68 2.53 -26.04
C SER A 385 -1.40 3.63 -25.01
N GLY A 386 -0.17 3.64 -24.48
CA GLY A 386 0.16 4.42 -23.29
C GLY A 386 -0.58 3.89 -22.07
N ASN A 387 -1.57 4.65 -21.59
CA ASN A 387 -2.43 4.31 -20.44
C ASN A 387 -3.91 4.41 -20.80
N GLN A 388 -4.24 4.22 -22.07
CA GLN A 388 -5.58 4.34 -22.62
C GLN A 388 -5.93 3.04 -23.36
N LEU A 389 -7.15 2.55 -23.16
CA LEU A 389 -7.65 1.38 -23.88
C LEU A 389 -7.83 1.77 -25.36
N ASP A 390 -7.33 0.94 -26.27
CA ASP A 390 -7.49 1.18 -27.71
C ASP A 390 -8.94 1.00 -28.16
N SER A 391 -9.35 1.74 -29.20
CA SER A 391 -10.71 1.68 -29.74
C SER A 391 -11.08 0.32 -30.32
N GLY A 392 -12.36 0.02 -30.36
CA GLY A 392 -12.93 -1.25 -30.80
C GLY A 392 -12.89 -2.32 -29.70
N ASP A 393 -13.35 -3.53 -30.04
CA ASP A 393 -13.33 -4.63 -29.08
C ASP A 393 -11.89 -5.01 -28.70
N GLN A 394 -11.61 -5.04 -27.40
CA GLN A 394 -10.29 -5.33 -26.85
C GLN A 394 -10.26 -6.61 -26.03
N THR A 395 -9.08 -7.20 -25.91
CA THR A 395 -8.87 -8.38 -25.06
C THR A 395 -7.63 -8.22 -24.19
N LEU A 396 -7.82 -8.32 -22.88
CA LEU A 396 -6.74 -8.38 -21.90
C LEU A 396 -6.59 -9.82 -21.39
N GLY A 397 -5.35 -10.30 -21.32
CA GLY A 397 -5.01 -11.61 -20.75
C GLY A 397 -4.77 -11.54 -19.25
N ALA A 398 -4.20 -12.61 -18.69
CA ALA A 398 -3.62 -12.60 -17.35
C ALA A 398 -2.52 -11.53 -17.24
N GLY A 399 -2.54 -10.73 -16.18
CA GLY A 399 -1.59 -9.63 -16.00
C GLY A 399 -2.09 -8.51 -15.08
N THR A 400 -1.26 -7.48 -14.92
CA THR A 400 -1.56 -6.23 -14.24
C THR A 400 -1.56 -5.08 -15.24
N TYR A 401 -2.67 -4.37 -15.37
CA TYR A 401 -2.84 -3.26 -16.31
C TYR A 401 -3.14 -1.96 -15.58
N TYR A 402 -2.70 -0.86 -16.15
CA TYR A 402 -2.97 0.48 -15.63
C TYR A 402 -3.62 1.35 -16.71
N LEU A 403 -4.70 2.02 -16.36
CA LEU A 403 -5.42 2.94 -17.23
C LEU A 403 -5.64 4.26 -16.50
N GLU A 404 -5.60 5.37 -17.22
CA GLU A 404 -6.03 6.65 -16.66
C GLU A 404 -7.55 6.64 -16.45
N ASP A 405 -8.31 6.24 -17.47
CA ASP A 405 -9.74 5.98 -17.40
C ASP A 405 -10.11 4.72 -18.19
N LEU A 406 -11.30 4.17 -17.93
CA LEU A 406 -11.84 3.05 -18.70
C LEU A 406 -13.23 3.43 -19.21
N THR A 407 -13.30 3.86 -20.46
CA THR A 407 -14.55 4.23 -21.13
C THR A 407 -14.90 3.22 -22.21
N LEU A 408 -16.13 2.68 -22.18
CA LEU A 408 -16.65 1.73 -23.16
C LEU A 408 -17.99 2.22 -23.70
N SER A 409 -18.05 2.56 -24.99
CA SER A 409 -19.28 3.01 -25.65
C SER A 409 -19.55 2.18 -26.92
N GLY A 410 -20.30 1.09 -26.76
CA GLY A 410 -20.61 0.15 -27.84
C GLY A 410 -19.51 -0.86 -28.16
N GLU A 411 -18.42 -0.85 -27.40
CA GLU A 411 -17.26 -1.73 -27.54
C GLU A 411 -17.21 -2.73 -26.37
N THR A 412 -16.62 -3.90 -26.61
CA THR A 412 -16.45 -4.94 -25.59
C THR A 412 -15.00 -5.05 -25.13
N LEU A 413 -14.76 -4.87 -23.84
CA LEU A 413 -13.52 -5.29 -23.18
C LEU A 413 -13.67 -6.73 -22.68
N THR A 414 -13.02 -7.67 -23.36
CA THR A 414 -12.93 -9.06 -22.91
C THR A 414 -11.72 -9.26 -22.00
N ILE A 415 -11.95 -9.68 -20.77
CA ILE A 415 -10.90 -10.05 -19.81
C ILE A 415 -10.79 -11.57 -19.81
N ASN A 416 -9.81 -12.11 -20.51
CA ASN A 416 -9.56 -13.54 -20.60
C ASN A 416 -8.52 -13.97 -19.56
N THR A 417 -9.02 -14.41 -18.40
CA THR A 417 -8.19 -14.86 -17.29
C THR A 417 -7.42 -16.15 -17.59
N GLY A 418 -7.92 -16.98 -18.51
CA GLY A 418 -7.48 -18.37 -18.66
C GLY A 418 -7.71 -19.14 -17.35
N GLY A 419 -6.69 -19.18 -16.49
CA GLY A 419 -6.79 -19.68 -15.11
C GLY A 419 -6.11 -18.80 -14.06
N ASP A 420 -5.50 -17.68 -14.47
CA ASP A 420 -4.71 -16.78 -13.60
C ASP A 420 -5.47 -15.48 -13.34
N ASP A 421 -5.09 -14.76 -12.27
CA ASP A 421 -5.77 -13.53 -11.88
C ASP A 421 -5.39 -12.35 -12.80
N VAL A 422 -6.33 -11.43 -13.00
CA VAL A 422 -6.14 -10.18 -13.74
C VAL A 422 -6.36 -9.00 -12.80
N THR A 423 -5.41 -8.07 -12.77
CA THR A 423 -5.56 -6.78 -12.09
C THR A 423 -5.66 -5.66 -13.10
N ILE A 424 -6.66 -4.81 -12.95
CA ILE A 424 -6.80 -3.57 -13.73
C ILE A 424 -6.89 -2.44 -12.71
N ALA A 425 -5.96 -1.49 -12.77
CA ALA A 425 -5.99 -0.27 -11.98
C ALA A 425 -6.41 0.90 -12.86
N VAL A 426 -7.41 1.66 -12.43
CA VAL A 426 -7.94 2.83 -13.12
C VAL A 426 -7.77 4.04 -12.21
N ARG A 427 -7.09 5.09 -12.68
CA ARG A 427 -6.82 6.30 -11.90
C ARG A 427 -8.07 7.15 -11.69
N ASP A 428 -8.81 7.40 -12.76
CA ASP A 428 -9.87 8.40 -12.78
C ASP A 428 -11.22 7.70 -12.59
N TYR A 429 -11.81 7.18 -13.67
CA TYR A 429 -13.16 6.61 -13.61
C TYR A 429 -13.36 5.46 -14.60
N VAL A 430 -14.45 4.72 -14.38
CA VAL A 430 -14.97 3.70 -15.30
C VAL A 430 -16.34 4.15 -15.79
N TYR A 431 -16.55 4.20 -17.11
CA TYR A 431 -17.81 4.60 -17.73
C TYR A 431 -18.21 3.62 -18.84
N ILE A 432 -19.40 3.05 -18.75
CA ILE A 432 -19.91 2.03 -19.69
C ILE A 432 -21.29 2.46 -20.18
N GLU A 433 -21.45 2.68 -21.48
CA GLU A 433 -22.72 3.10 -22.07
C GLU A 433 -22.92 2.55 -23.49
N ASN A 434 -24.08 2.80 -24.09
CA ASN A 434 -24.36 2.52 -25.51
C ASN A 434 -24.03 1.08 -25.96
N ASN A 435 -24.34 0.08 -25.12
CA ASN A 435 -24.01 -1.34 -25.31
C ASN A 435 -22.50 -1.66 -25.17
N GLY A 436 -21.73 -0.79 -24.53
CA GLY A 436 -20.38 -1.11 -24.09
C GLY A 436 -20.40 -2.20 -23.02
N GLN A 437 -19.42 -3.09 -23.02
CA GLN A 437 -19.44 -4.26 -22.13
C GLN A 437 -18.07 -4.63 -21.58
N ILE A 438 -18.02 -5.01 -20.30
CA ILE A 438 -16.91 -5.81 -19.76
C ILE A 438 -17.36 -7.26 -19.72
N LYS A 439 -16.63 -8.14 -20.40
CA LYS A 439 -16.88 -9.58 -20.40
C LYS A 439 -15.72 -10.33 -19.74
N VAL A 440 -15.99 -11.07 -18.68
CA VAL A 440 -14.98 -11.88 -17.96
C VAL A 440 -15.07 -13.34 -18.38
N ASN A 441 -13.96 -13.87 -18.90
CA ASN A 441 -13.84 -15.27 -19.34
C ASN A 441 -12.72 -15.98 -18.57
N GLY A 442 -12.86 -17.30 -18.43
CA GLY A 442 -11.87 -18.18 -17.79
C GLY A 442 -12.12 -18.41 -16.29
N GLY A 443 -11.19 -19.07 -15.62
CA GLY A 443 -11.31 -19.51 -14.22
C GLY A 443 -10.68 -18.59 -13.17
N GLY A 444 -9.85 -17.63 -13.58
CA GLY A 444 -9.16 -16.71 -12.69
C GLY A 444 -10.07 -15.61 -12.12
N LYS A 445 -9.54 -14.83 -11.20
CA LYS A 445 -10.24 -13.69 -10.60
C LYS A 445 -9.82 -12.39 -11.27
N VAL A 446 -10.77 -11.48 -11.44
CA VAL A 446 -10.53 -10.14 -11.97
C VAL A 446 -10.71 -9.11 -10.85
N ARG A 447 -9.75 -8.21 -10.74
CA ARG A 447 -9.67 -7.18 -9.69
C ARG A 447 -9.53 -5.81 -10.35
N LEU A 448 -10.62 -5.06 -10.38
CA LEU A 448 -10.67 -3.69 -10.89
C LEU A 448 -10.54 -2.71 -9.71
N TYR A 449 -9.44 -1.98 -9.61
CA TYR A 449 -9.24 -0.94 -8.60
C TYR A 449 -9.49 0.42 -9.23
N VAL A 450 -10.46 1.18 -8.72
CA VAL A 450 -10.78 2.52 -9.20
C VAL A 450 -10.38 3.54 -8.14
N LYS A 451 -9.36 4.35 -8.44
CA LYS A 451 -8.86 5.36 -7.51
C LYS A 451 -9.82 6.53 -7.38
N GLY A 452 -10.43 7.02 -8.47
CA GLY A 452 -11.39 8.11 -8.37
C GLY A 452 -10.73 9.48 -8.25
N GLU A 453 -9.57 9.73 -8.90
CA GLU A 453 -8.96 11.08 -8.90
C GLU A 453 -9.80 12.12 -9.66
N ALA A 454 -10.57 11.65 -10.64
CA ALA A 454 -11.53 12.43 -11.40
C ALA A 454 -12.79 11.61 -11.66
N THR A 455 -13.89 12.30 -11.94
CA THR A 455 -15.17 11.68 -12.28
C THR A 455 -15.38 11.63 -13.79
N SER A 456 -16.20 10.68 -14.25
CA SER A 456 -16.75 10.68 -15.61
C SER A 456 -17.50 11.98 -15.90
N ALA A 457 -17.86 12.21 -17.18
CA ALA A 457 -18.68 13.35 -17.58
C ALA A 457 -20.03 13.44 -16.85
N SER A 458 -20.51 12.32 -16.32
CA SER A 458 -21.73 12.21 -15.51
C SER A 458 -21.53 12.51 -14.01
N GLY A 459 -20.29 12.68 -13.55
CA GLY A 459 -19.98 13.03 -12.17
C GLY A 459 -19.71 11.84 -11.23
N HIS A 460 -19.47 10.65 -11.77
CA HIS A 460 -19.29 9.41 -11.00
C HIS A 460 -17.93 8.74 -11.24
N HIS A 461 -17.40 8.03 -10.24
CA HIS A 461 -16.16 7.24 -10.35
C HIS A 461 -16.38 5.91 -11.08
N PHE A 462 -17.57 5.32 -10.97
CA PHE A 462 -17.97 4.14 -11.72
C PHE A 462 -19.40 4.29 -12.19
N HIS A 463 -19.65 4.25 -13.49
CA HIS A 463 -20.99 4.43 -14.01
C HIS A 463 -21.30 3.50 -15.18
N ILE A 464 -22.35 2.69 -15.00
CA ILE A 464 -22.99 1.93 -16.08
C ILE A 464 -24.30 2.63 -16.42
N TYR A 465 -24.40 3.10 -17.66
CA TYR A 465 -25.51 3.91 -18.12
C TYR A 465 -26.30 3.20 -19.22
N ARG A 466 -27.62 3.12 -19.03
CA ARG A 466 -28.63 2.55 -19.92
C ARG A 466 -28.38 1.09 -20.29
N THR A 467 -27.61 0.85 -21.34
CA THR A 467 -27.41 -0.46 -21.95
C THR A 467 -25.98 -0.98 -21.78
N GLY A 468 -25.15 -0.32 -20.96
CA GLY A 468 -23.85 -0.86 -20.58
C GLY A 468 -23.99 -2.10 -19.68
N ASP A 469 -23.05 -3.03 -19.76
CA ASP A 469 -23.11 -4.26 -18.95
C ASP A 469 -21.74 -4.74 -18.45
N VAL A 470 -21.75 -5.50 -17.35
CA VAL A 470 -20.63 -6.33 -16.88
C VAL A 470 -21.10 -7.76 -16.69
N ASN A 471 -20.53 -8.69 -17.47
CA ASN A 471 -20.99 -10.08 -17.54
C ASN A 471 -19.83 -11.07 -17.28
N ILE A 472 -20.10 -12.14 -16.54
CA ILE A 472 -19.15 -13.24 -16.28
C ILE A 472 -19.63 -14.48 -17.03
N ASP A 473 -18.79 -15.02 -17.92
CA ASP A 473 -19.11 -16.20 -18.75
C ASP A 473 -18.96 -17.52 -17.95
N ASN A 474 -19.66 -17.59 -16.82
CA ASN A 474 -19.61 -18.68 -15.86
C ASN A 474 -20.80 -18.66 -14.88
N ALA A 475 -22.03 -18.74 -15.39
CA ALA A 475 -23.24 -18.95 -14.57
C ALA A 475 -23.43 -17.94 -13.42
N ASN A 476 -23.30 -16.64 -13.70
CA ASN A 476 -23.35 -15.56 -12.70
C ASN A 476 -22.37 -15.78 -11.53
N ASN A 477 -21.18 -16.35 -11.77
CA ASN A 477 -20.18 -16.59 -10.71
C ASN A 477 -19.50 -15.29 -10.26
N SER A 478 -20.21 -14.55 -9.42
CA SER A 478 -19.81 -13.23 -8.91
C SER A 478 -18.60 -13.26 -7.97
N LYS A 479 -18.04 -14.44 -7.68
CA LYS A 479 -16.74 -14.56 -7.01
C LYS A 479 -15.58 -14.09 -7.89
N GLN A 480 -15.75 -14.06 -9.21
CA GLN A 480 -14.66 -13.78 -10.15
C GLN A 480 -14.36 -12.28 -10.30
N PHE A 481 -15.36 -11.44 -10.58
CA PHE A 481 -15.16 -10.02 -10.85
C PHE A 481 -15.43 -9.15 -9.62
N TRP A 482 -14.47 -8.28 -9.28
CA TRP A 482 -14.55 -7.39 -8.13
C TRP A 482 -14.08 -5.98 -8.50
N VAL A 483 -14.88 -4.99 -8.14
CA VAL A 483 -14.57 -3.56 -8.21
C VAL A 483 -14.25 -3.05 -6.82
N TYR A 484 -13.11 -2.41 -6.66
CA TYR A 484 -12.65 -1.81 -5.41
C TYR A 484 -12.61 -0.30 -5.53
N GLY A 485 -13.23 0.39 -4.56
CA GLY A 485 -13.25 1.85 -4.48
C GLY A 485 -12.76 2.36 -3.13
N GLN A 486 -12.38 3.64 -3.09
CA GLN A 486 -12.01 4.36 -1.87
C GLN A 486 -13.24 4.75 -1.01
N SER A 487 -12.97 5.39 0.12
CA SER A 487 -13.95 5.85 1.10
C SER A 487 -14.88 6.95 0.59
N ASP A 488 -14.56 7.60 -0.53
CA ASP A 488 -15.34 8.59 -1.28
C ASP A 488 -15.83 8.06 -2.65
N PHE A 489 -15.68 6.76 -2.89
CA PHE A 489 -16.08 6.14 -4.15
C PHE A 489 -17.58 6.31 -4.43
N ASP A 490 -17.93 6.78 -5.62
CA ASP A 490 -19.31 7.01 -6.03
C ASP A 490 -19.60 6.21 -7.30
N ALA A 491 -20.57 5.30 -7.19
CA ALA A 491 -20.96 4.40 -8.26
C ALA A 491 -22.45 4.45 -8.56
N VAL A 492 -22.78 4.47 -9.84
CA VAL A 492 -24.15 4.44 -10.34
C VAL A 492 -24.31 3.34 -11.39
N ILE A 493 -25.40 2.58 -11.29
CA ILE A 493 -25.84 1.68 -12.34
C ILE A 493 -27.30 2.04 -12.61
N GLU A 494 -27.55 2.68 -13.75
CA GLU A 494 -28.90 3.18 -14.07
C GLU A 494 -29.37 2.85 -15.49
N GLY A 495 -30.59 2.34 -15.57
CA GLY A 495 -31.34 2.08 -16.80
C GLY A 495 -32.49 3.06 -17.03
N ASP A 496 -33.16 2.95 -18.18
CA ASP A 496 -34.37 3.71 -18.53
C ASP A 496 -35.52 2.83 -19.02
N THR A 497 -35.53 2.44 -20.29
CA THR A 497 -36.33 1.33 -20.84
C THR A 497 -35.56 0.03 -20.79
N ASP A 498 -34.24 0.12 -20.85
CA ASP A 498 -33.33 -1.01 -20.73
C ASP A 498 -32.93 -1.24 -19.26
N THR A 499 -32.41 -2.43 -18.98
CA THR A 499 -32.04 -2.87 -17.63
C THR A 499 -30.59 -3.35 -17.65
N PRO A 500 -29.62 -2.47 -17.36
CA PRO A 500 -28.21 -2.85 -17.38
C PRO A 500 -27.92 -3.85 -16.27
N GLN A 501 -27.00 -4.76 -16.54
CA GLN A 501 -26.62 -5.85 -15.65
C GLN A 501 -25.17 -5.70 -15.17
N PHE A 502 -24.96 -6.00 -13.89
CA PHE A 502 -23.64 -6.10 -13.31
C PHE A 502 -23.48 -7.44 -12.58
N GLU A 503 -22.54 -8.25 -13.03
CA GLU A 503 -22.14 -9.49 -12.37
C GLU A 503 -20.80 -9.32 -11.64
N GLY A 504 -20.79 -9.44 -10.32
CA GLY A 504 -19.59 -9.34 -9.51
C GLY A 504 -19.82 -8.72 -8.14
N VAL A 505 -18.76 -8.19 -7.55
CA VAL A 505 -18.81 -7.49 -6.26
C VAL A 505 -18.34 -6.04 -6.41
N ILE A 506 -19.12 -5.10 -5.89
CA ILE A 506 -18.65 -3.72 -5.65
C ILE A 506 -18.26 -3.63 -4.17
N TYR A 507 -16.99 -3.37 -3.89
CA TYR A 507 -16.43 -3.31 -2.54
C TYR A 507 -15.71 -1.99 -2.30
N ALA A 508 -16.44 -1.01 -1.75
CA ALA A 508 -15.95 0.32 -1.42
C ALA A 508 -16.38 0.75 -0.01
N PRO A 509 -15.96 0.02 1.06
CA PRO A 509 -16.31 0.39 2.42
C PRO A 509 -15.84 1.81 2.75
N ALA A 510 -16.71 2.59 3.38
CA ALA A 510 -16.45 3.99 3.73
C ALA A 510 -15.58 4.18 4.99
N GLY A 511 -15.46 3.16 5.85
CA GLY A 511 -15.05 3.40 7.24
C GLY A 511 -16.10 4.22 8.00
N GLY A 512 -15.74 4.80 9.14
CA GLY A 512 -16.69 5.56 9.97
C GLY A 512 -17.07 6.95 9.41
N VAL A 513 -16.46 7.36 8.31
CA VAL A 513 -16.48 8.77 7.84
C VAL A 513 -16.49 8.97 6.33
N GLY A 514 -16.16 7.94 5.56
CA GLY A 514 -16.28 7.98 4.12
C GLY A 514 -17.72 8.19 3.69
N ALA A 515 -17.88 8.79 2.52
CA ALA A 515 -19.17 9.07 1.91
C ALA A 515 -19.47 8.11 0.74
N SER A 516 -18.70 7.03 0.57
CA SER A 516 -18.83 6.16 -0.59
C SER A 516 -20.27 5.69 -0.77
N SER A 517 -20.76 5.80 -2.01
CA SER A 517 -22.14 5.58 -2.38
C SER A 517 -22.24 4.63 -3.57
N VAL A 518 -23.25 3.76 -3.52
CA VAL A 518 -23.67 2.99 -4.69
C VAL A 518 -25.16 3.16 -4.91
N SER A 519 -25.56 3.55 -6.12
CA SER A 519 -26.95 3.70 -6.53
C SER A 519 -27.30 2.74 -7.65
N LEU A 520 -28.40 2.01 -7.50
CA LEU A 520 -28.99 1.16 -8.53
C LEU A 520 -30.39 1.63 -8.86
N LYS A 521 -30.67 1.84 -10.15
CA LYS A 521 -31.98 2.26 -10.63
C LYS A 521 -32.31 1.59 -11.94
N LYS A 522 -33.44 0.89 -12.02
CA LYS A 522 -33.83 0.10 -13.21
C LYS A 522 -32.68 -0.78 -13.72
N ALA A 523 -31.98 -1.44 -12.82
CA ALA A 523 -30.76 -2.18 -13.09
C ALA A 523 -30.69 -3.43 -12.22
N GLU A 524 -29.96 -4.44 -12.66
CA GLU A 524 -29.78 -5.71 -11.93
C GLU A 524 -28.32 -5.93 -11.55
N LEU A 525 -28.10 -6.25 -10.27
CA LEU A 525 -26.80 -6.68 -9.77
C LEU A 525 -26.86 -8.13 -9.29
N TYR A 526 -25.98 -8.96 -9.84
CA TYR A 526 -25.76 -10.34 -9.42
C TYR A 526 -24.44 -10.41 -8.66
N GLY A 527 -24.49 -10.63 -7.35
CA GLY A 527 -23.29 -10.77 -6.53
C GLY A 527 -23.40 -10.10 -5.17
N GLY A 528 -22.57 -9.09 -4.88
CA GLY A 528 -22.58 -8.44 -3.57
C GLY A 528 -22.17 -6.98 -3.62
N LEU A 529 -22.68 -6.19 -2.67
CA LEU A 529 -22.41 -4.77 -2.62
C LEU A 529 -22.04 -4.32 -1.21
N VAL A 530 -20.89 -3.67 -1.08
CA VAL A 530 -20.39 -3.09 0.16
C VAL A 530 -19.97 -1.64 -0.08
N ALA A 531 -20.61 -0.69 0.59
CA ALA A 531 -20.35 0.74 0.43
C ALA A 531 -20.52 1.50 1.76
N GLY A 532 -20.36 2.82 1.77
CA GLY A 532 -20.78 3.67 2.88
C GLY A 532 -22.30 3.81 2.95
N SER A 533 -22.93 4.13 1.83
CA SER A 533 -24.38 4.21 1.64
C SER A 533 -24.82 3.51 0.37
N VAL A 534 -26.04 2.98 0.36
CA VAL A 534 -26.58 2.23 -0.76
C VAL A 534 -28.01 2.65 -1.04
N THR A 535 -28.30 2.97 -2.29
CA THR A 535 -29.66 3.27 -2.75
C THR A 535 -30.05 2.28 -3.84
N VAL A 536 -31.17 1.58 -3.63
CA VAL A 536 -31.83 0.75 -4.64
C VAL A 536 -33.17 1.40 -4.93
N ASP A 537 -33.26 2.07 -6.06
CA ASP A 537 -34.41 2.88 -6.45
C ASP A 537 -35.13 2.25 -7.65
N ASN A 538 -36.44 2.48 -7.75
CA ASN A 538 -37.28 2.28 -8.95
C ASN A 538 -36.75 1.26 -9.97
N GLY A 539 -37.03 -0.03 -9.77
CA GLY A 539 -36.61 -1.10 -10.69
C GLY A 539 -35.20 -1.63 -10.42
N GLY A 540 -34.49 -1.14 -9.40
CA GLY A 540 -33.21 -1.69 -8.96
C GLY A 540 -33.39 -3.04 -8.27
N LEU A 541 -32.63 -4.06 -8.70
CA LEU A 541 -32.67 -5.41 -8.15
C LEU A 541 -31.26 -5.86 -7.76
N VAL A 542 -31.14 -6.46 -6.57
CA VAL A 542 -29.87 -7.03 -6.08
C VAL A 542 -30.09 -8.50 -5.75
N HIS A 543 -29.40 -9.37 -6.49
CA HIS A 543 -29.40 -10.81 -6.33
C HIS A 543 -28.11 -11.22 -5.61
N TYR A 544 -28.19 -11.51 -4.31
CA TYR A 544 -27.00 -11.84 -3.53
C TYR A 544 -26.43 -13.23 -3.82
N ASP A 545 -25.18 -13.31 -4.22
CA ASP A 545 -24.50 -14.60 -4.36
C ASP A 545 -24.02 -15.12 -3.00
N ARG A 546 -24.72 -16.12 -2.46
CA ARG A 546 -24.36 -16.74 -1.18
C ARG A 546 -23.00 -17.44 -1.19
N ALA A 547 -22.43 -17.74 -2.35
CA ALA A 547 -21.09 -18.30 -2.43
C ALA A 547 -20.01 -17.32 -1.89
N LEU A 548 -20.29 -16.02 -1.92
CA LEU A 548 -19.39 -14.96 -1.42
C LEU A 548 -19.13 -15.01 0.08
N ARG A 549 -19.96 -15.74 0.86
CA ARG A 549 -19.73 -15.93 2.31
C ARG A 549 -18.40 -16.58 2.63
N ASN A 550 -17.88 -17.40 1.71
CA ASN A 550 -16.60 -18.07 1.87
C ASN A 550 -15.45 -17.33 1.18
N GLU A 551 -15.73 -16.16 0.58
CA GLU A 551 -14.74 -15.33 -0.10
C GLU A 551 -14.26 -14.20 0.80
N ARG A 552 -12.95 -13.98 0.80
CA ARG A 552 -12.37 -12.81 1.47
C ARG A 552 -12.45 -11.62 0.54
N ALA A 553 -13.04 -10.53 1.02
CA ALA A 553 -13.15 -9.31 0.22
C ALA A 553 -11.79 -8.72 -0.12
N VAL A 554 -10.85 -8.79 0.81
CA VAL A 554 -9.44 -8.47 0.56
C VAL A 554 -8.64 -9.77 0.42
N PRO A 555 -7.95 -9.99 -0.72
CA PRO A 555 -7.13 -11.19 -0.95
C PRO A 555 -6.11 -11.44 0.17
N LYS A 556 -5.84 -12.71 0.49
CA LYS A 556 -4.85 -13.10 1.51
C LYS A 556 -3.43 -12.61 1.20
N ASN A 557 -3.13 -12.44 -0.09
CA ASN A 557 -1.82 -12.01 -0.60
C ASN A 557 -1.68 -10.48 -0.66
N THR A 558 -2.63 -9.75 -0.09
CA THR A 558 -2.50 -8.32 0.16
C THR A 558 -1.97 -8.14 1.57
N ASN A 559 -0.69 -7.80 1.70
CA ASN A 559 -0.04 -7.54 2.98
C ASN A 559 -0.59 -6.25 3.60
N ILE A 560 -1.72 -6.40 4.31
CA ILE A 560 -2.16 -5.45 5.31
C ILE A 560 -1.44 -5.82 6.60
N ILE A 561 -0.44 -5.03 6.97
CA ILE A 561 0.28 -5.18 8.24
C ILE A 561 -0.72 -4.91 9.36
N ARG A 562 -1.06 -5.93 10.14
CA ARG A 562 -2.10 -5.85 11.18
C ARG A 562 -1.54 -5.20 12.43
N LEU A 563 -2.27 -4.28 13.05
CA LEU A 563 -1.86 -3.71 14.32
C LEU A 563 -2.94 -3.91 15.39
N THR A 564 -2.52 -4.28 16.58
CA THR A 564 -3.37 -4.43 17.76
C THR A 564 -2.74 -3.71 18.95
N TYR A 565 -1.42 -3.78 19.09
CA TYR A 565 -0.69 -3.12 20.16
C TYR A 565 0.38 -2.19 19.58
N LEU A 566 0.44 -0.96 20.08
CA LEU A 566 1.43 0.03 19.70
C LEU A 566 2.25 0.45 20.92
N HIS A 567 3.56 0.48 20.78
CA HIS A 567 4.49 1.01 21.78
C HIS A 567 5.45 1.96 21.09
N VAL A 568 5.40 3.24 21.45
CA VAL A 568 6.28 4.27 20.87
C VAL A 568 6.92 5.05 22.00
N SER A 569 8.24 5.22 21.94
CA SER A 569 8.99 6.07 22.86
C SER A 569 10.06 6.86 22.13
N LYS A 570 10.36 8.05 22.62
CA LYS A 570 11.46 8.90 22.18
C LYS A 570 12.59 8.80 23.19
N ASN A 571 13.78 8.46 22.74
CA ASN A 571 14.98 8.36 23.56
C ASN A 571 16.04 9.28 22.96
N ARG A 572 16.35 10.36 23.65
CA ARG A 572 17.34 11.33 23.16
C ARG A 572 18.69 11.05 23.79
N ILE A 573 19.72 11.08 22.97
CA ILE A 573 21.10 11.00 23.41
C ILE A 573 21.86 12.26 23.01
N ASN A 574 22.77 12.67 23.88
CA ASN A 574 23.74 13.72 23.61
C ASN A 574 25.11 13.09 23.36
N VAL A 575 25.73 13.42 22.23
CA VAL A 575 27.04 12.89 21.80
C VAL A 575 28.02 14.04 21.74
N THR A 576 29.09 13.96 22.53
CA THR A 576 30.11 15.02 22.64
C THR A 576 31.49 14.44 22.43
N SER A 577 32.46 15.30 22.09
CA SER A 577 33.85 14.85 22.01
C SER A 577 34.33 14.48 23.42
N GLY A 578 34.88 13.27 23.58
CA GLY A 578 35.25 12.69 24.89
C GLY A 578 36.72 12.74 25.26
#